data_AF-A0A915BPL5-F1
#
_entry.id   AF-A0A915BPL5-F1
#
_cell.length_a   1.000
_cell.length_b   1.000
_cell.length_c   1.000
_cell.angle_alpha   90.00
_cell.angle_beta   90.00
_cell.angle_gamma   90.00
#
_symmetry.space_group_name_H-M   'P 1'
#
loop_
_entity.id
_entity.type
_entity.pdbx_description
1 polymer ?
#
loop_
_entity_poly.entity_id
_entity_poly.type
_entity_poly.pdbx_seq_one_letter_code
_entity_poly.pdbx_strand_id
1 'polypeptide(L)'
;SIGAATRKVTVPGDFATTTTNDDKQLADHVTARWDGVPLTSQSALLDADDGATIITDTMKEDQETKEPKSCPQQTIKYVKILTPHVILVTVLIGYLCLGAWVLMLLETRTELMARSRKLVRLTNMMTNFTADSWRILNDAQTGVRAINHAEWSTLFREYMVSVSEVVDDRRPIRKELYKPDDLDNMHNKWTFPTALLYVLTVLTTCGYGEVSVDTDLGKVFAVAFALVGIPLMFITAADIGKFLSETLLRFVSNWNRMT
;
A
#
# COMPACT_ATOMS: atom_id res chain seq x y z
N SER A 1 30.41 -45.37 -18.31
CA SER A 1 29.68 -46.29 -17.42
C SER A 1 30.53 -46.52 -16.19
N ILE A 2 30.27 -45.80 -15.10
CA ILE A 2 30.83 -46.10 -13.78
C ILE A 2 29.71 -45.77 -12.80
N GLY A 3 29.16 -46.83 -12.20
CA GLY A 3 28.15 -46.77 -11.16
C GLY A 3 28.74 -47.08 -9.79
N ALA A 4 27.97 -46.66 -8.79
CA ALA A 4 27.82 -47.22 -7.45
C ALA A 4 29.06 -47.32 -6.54
N ALA A 5 29.01 -46.54 -5.45
CA ALA A 5 29.67 -46.89 -4.19
C ALA A 5 28.62 -46.90 -3.06
N THR A 6 28.13 -48.10 -2.75
CA THR A 6 27.46 -48.46 -1.50
C THR A 6 28.54 -48.78 -0.46
N ARG A 7 28.39 -48.29 0.79
CA ARG A 7 28.83 -49.07 1.95
C ARG A 7 28.05 -48.70 3.21
N LYS A 8 27.25 -49.66 3.68
CA LYS A 8 26.70 -49.74 5.03
C LYS A 8 27.75 -50.36 5.97
N VAL A 9 27.85 -49.76 7.16
CA VAL A 9 27.83 -50.33 8.52
C VAL A 9 28.67 -51.58 8.82
N THR A 10 29.52 -51.48 9.84
CA THR A 10 29.69 -52.51 10.88
C THR A 10 30.14 -51.84 12.19
N VAL A 11 29.36 -52.09 13.25
CA VAL A 11 29.66 -51.92 14.69
C VAL A 11 30.34 -53.21 15.18
N PRO A 12 31.22 -53.22 16.19
CA PRO A 12 30.81 -53.42 17.60
C PRO A 12 31.73 -52.68 18.60
N GLY A 13 31.47 -52.53 19.90
CA GLY A 13 30.44 -53.05 20.78
C GLY A 13 30.55 -52.41 22.18
N ASP A 14 29.46 -52.59 22.93
CA ASP A 14 29.26 -52.70 24.38
C ASP A 14 30.08 -51.84 25.36
N PHE A 15 29.39 -51.00 26.15
CA PHE A 15 29.36 -51.18 27.61
C PHE A 15 28.19 -50.44 28.29
N ALA A 16 27.87 -50.92 29.48
CA ALA A 16 26.63 -50.82 30.23
C ALA A 16 26.23 -49.43 30.77
N THR A 17 24.93 -49.34 31.01
CA THR A 17 24.16 -48.37 31.80
C THR A 17 24.68 -48.14 33.22
N THR A 18 24.78 -46.88 33.65
CA THR A 18 24.47 -46.46 35.04
C THR A 18 23.96 -45.01 35.01
N THR A 19 22.85 -44.79 35.69
CA THR A 19 22.06 -43.56 35.77
C THR A 19 22.65 -42.50 36.71
N THR A 20 22.04 -41.32 36.66
CA THR A 20 21.96 -40.24 37.68
C THR A 20 23.16 -39.30 37.84
N ASN A 21 23.04 -38.05 37.35
CA ASN A 21 23.03 -36.81 38.18
C ASN A 21 23.29 -35.46 37.47
N ASP A 22 23.21 -35.32 36.14
CA ASP A 22 23.61 -34.04 35.51
C ASP A 22 22.49 -33.12 34.98
N ASP A 23 21.21 -33.50 35.07
CA ASP A 23 20.10 -32.64 34.62
C ASP A 23 19.67 -31.58 35.66
N LYS A 24 20.25 -31.58 36.86
CA LYS A 24 19.93 -30.61 37.92
C LYS A 24 20.79 -29.35 37.92
N GLN A 25 21.94 -29.33 37.24
CA GLN A 25 22.83 -28.16 37.28
C GLN A 25 22.65 -27.15 36.15
N LEU A 26 21.87 -27.47 35.10
CA LEU A 26 21.58 -26.51 34.02
C LEU A 26 20.27 -25.72 34.25
N ALA A 27 19.42 -26.15 35.19
CA ALA A 27 18.18 -25.45 35.54
C ALA A 27 18.39 -24.30 36.56
N ASP A 28 19.47 -24.34 37.33
CA ASP A 28 19.70 -23.41 38.45
C ASP A 28 20.28 -22.04 38.02
N HIS A 29 20.58 -21.84 36.73
CA HIS A 29 21.12 -20.57 36.22
C HIS A 29 20.10 -19.68 35.49
N VAL A 30 18.82 -20.07 35.40
CA VAL A 30 17.79 -19.30 34.68
C VAL A 30 16.66 -18.77 35.59
N THR A 31 16.59 -19.17 36.86
CA THR A 31 15.48 -18.83 37.77
C THR A 31 15.80 -17.81 38.86
N ALA A 32 17.05 -17.34 39.00
CA ALA A 32 17.46 -16.47 40.11
C ALA A 32 17.23 -14.94 39.90
N ARG A 33 16.28 -14.51 39.06
CA ARG A 33 16.09 -13.07 38.72
C ARG A 33 14.82 -12.42 39.27
N TRP A 34 13.95 -13.14 39.97
CA TRP A 34 12.68 -12.58 40.49
C TRP A 34 12.39 -12.91 41.95
N ASP A 35 13.42 -13.08 42.77
CA ASP A 35 13.26 -13.13 44.22
C ASP A 35 13.00 -11.72 44.79
N GLY A 36 11.99 -11.66 45.66
CA GLY A 36 11.32 -10.46 46.12
C GLY A 36 12.20 -9.43 46.83
N VAL A 37 11.87 -8.17 46.60
CA VAL A 37 12.30 -7.05 47.42
C VAL A 37 11.63 -7.17 48.81
N PRO A 38 12.36 -6.96 49.93
CA PRO A 38 11.78 -7.03 51.26
C PRO A 38 10.70 -5.95 51.45
N LEU A 39 9.48 -6.37 51.79
CA LEU A 39 8.38 -5.48 52.19
C LEU A 39 8.60 -4.97 53.62
N THR A 40 9.45 -3.96 53.76
CA THR A 40 9.48 -3.10 54.96
C THR A 40 9.59 -1.64 54.52
N SER A 41 8.51 -1.08 53.98
CA SER A 41 8.33 0.38 53.86
C SER A 41 6.90 0.82 53.52
N GLN A 42 5.90 -0.08 53.47
CA GLN A 42 4.51 0.30 53.15
C GLN A 42 3.66 0.80 54.33
N SER A 43 4.19 0.85 55.55
CA SER A 43 3.46 1.39 56.71
C SER A 43 3.66 2.89 56.95
N ALA A 44 4.43 3.59 56.09
CA ALA A 44 4.77 5.01 56.29
C ALA A 44 4.16 5.96 55.24
N LEU A 45 3.26 5.48 54.37
CA LEU A 45 2.62 6.27 53.32
C LEU A 45 1.09 6.12 53.35
N LEU A 46 0.54 6.06 54.56
CA LEU A 46 -0.91 6.00 54.80
C LEU A 46 -1.37 7.07 55.81
N ASP A 47 -0.52 8.06 56.10
CA ASP A 47 -0.78 9.09 57.11
C ASP A 47 -0.69 10.52 56.56
N ALA A 48 -1.05 10.70 55.29
CA ALA A 48 -1.15 12.03 54.68
C ALA A 48 -2.10 12.03 53.48
N ASP A 49 -3.42 11.95 53.71
CA ASP A 49 -4.39 12.75 52.94
C ASP A 49 -5.77 12.77 53.65
N ASP A 50 -5.82 13.40 54.82
CA ASP A 50 -7.05 13.93 55.39
C ASP A 50 -7.47 15.18 54.60
N GLY A 51 -8.24 14.97 53.52
CA GLY A 51 -8.81 16.05 52.69
C GLY A 51 -10.28 15.86 52.31
N ALA A 52 -10.91 14.75 52.70
CA ALA A 52 -12.22 14.33 52.19
C ALA A 52 -13.44 14.78 53.03
N THR A 53 -13.28 15.68 53.99
CA THR A 53 -14.35 16.01 54.97
C THR A 53 -15.10 17.33 54.70
N ILE A 54 -14.94 17.98 53.54
CA ILE A 54 -15.58 19.31 53.29
C ILE A 54 -16.56 19.33 52.10
N ILE A 55 -17.25 18.23 51.77
CA ILE A 55 -18.30 18.28 50.71
C ILE A 55 -19.61 17.57 51.08
N THR A 56 -19.89 17.36 52.37
CA THR A 56 -21.14 16.69 52.80
C THR A 56 -22.11 17.55 53.60
N ASP A 57 -22.06 18.89 53.48
CA ASP A 57 -22.99 19.78 54.20
C ASP A 57 -23.70 20.83 53.31
N THR A 58 -24.08 20.45 52.09
CA THR A 58 -25.12 21.19 51.35
C THR A 58 -26.04 20.23 50.60
N MET A 59 -26.91 19.54 51.35
CA MET A 59 -28.17 19.00 50.82
C MET A 59 -29.32 19.60 51.62
N LYS A 60 -30.40 19.97 50.91
CA LYS A 60 -31.68 20.63 51.29
C LYS A 60 -31.67 22.12 51.01
N GLU A 61 -32.57 22.74 50.26
CA GLU A 61 -33.79 22.41 49.51
C GLU A 61 -33.68 23.23 48.19
N ASP A 62 -34.14 22.80 47.02
CA ASP A 62 -35.53 22.89 46.62
C ASP A 62 -35.82 21.94 45.47
N GLN A 63 -36.93 21.21 45.61
CA GLN A 63 -37.58 20.50 44.53
C GLN A 63 -38.19 21.50 43.54
N GLU A 64 -37.78 21.44 42.27
CA GLU A 64 -38.70 21.66 41.16
C GLU A 64 -38.73 20.43 40.26
N THR A 65 -39.94 20.05 39.88
CA THR A 65 -40.29 18.77 39.27
C THR A 65 -40.42 18.94 37.75
N LYS A 66 -40.06 17.88 37.00
CA LYS A 66 -40.47 17.49 35.62
C LYS A 66 -39.51 17.85 34.46
N GLU A 67 -38.86 16.82 33.88
CA GLU A 67 -39.22 16.19 32.58
C GLU A 67 -38.12 15.20 32.12
N PRO A 68 -38.45 14.05 31.48
CA PRO A 68 -37.47 13.04 31.07
C PRO A 68 -36.65 13.57 29.89
N LYS A 69 -35.36 13.84 30.11
CA LYS A 69 -34.47 14.29 29.04
C LYS A 69 -34.22 13.16 28.06
N SER A 70 -34.93 13.30 26.94
CA SER A 70 -34.80 12.62 25.67
C SER A 70 -33.36 12.16 25.36
N CYS A 71 -33.27 10.98 24.75
CA CYS A 71 -32.05 10.28 24.35
C CYS A 71 -31.07 11.01 23.36
N PRO A 72 -31.37 12.15 22.68
CA PRO A 72 -30.42 12.77 21.75
C PRO A 72 -29.41 13.74 22.38
N GLN A 73 -29.30 13.82 23.72
CA GLN A 73 -28.28 14.67 24.37
C GLN A 73 -26.97 13.95 24.73
N GLN A 74 -26.99 12.62 24.89
CA GLN A 74 -25.77 11.86 25.18
C GLN A 74 -24.88 11.68 23.95
N THR A 75 -25.45 11.51 22.76
CA THR A 75 -24.73 11.38 21.49
C THR A 75 -23.89 12.62 21.16
N ILE A 76 -24.37 13.82 21.47
CA ILE A 76 -23.67 15.10 21.24
C ILE A 76 -22.37 15.20 22.08
N LYS A 77 -22.33 14.61 23.28
CA LYS A 77 -21.10 14.56 24.10
C LYS A 77 -20.06 13.59 23.55
N TYR A 78 -20.48 12.45 23.01
CA TYR A 78 -19.58 11.48 22.36
C TYR A 78 -18.96 12.04 21.07
N VAL A 79 -19.73 12.79 20.27
CA VAL A 79 -19.22 13.48 19.07
C VAL A 79 -18.12 14.49 19.41
N LYS A 80 -18.20 15.13 20.58
CA LYS A 80 -17.28 16.20 21.03
C LYS A 80 -15.92 15.69 21.57
N ILE A 81 -15.86 14.43 22.00
CA ILE A 81 -14.62 13.76 22.49
C ILE A 81 -13.92 13.01 21.36
N LEU A 82 -14.67 12.52 20.37
CA LEU A 82 -14.15 11.86 19.17
C LEU A 82 -13.65 12.85 18.11
N THR A 83 -13.97 14.14 18.28
CA THR A 83 -13.67 15.20 17.31
C THR A 83 -12.19 15.30 16.92
N PRO A 84 -11.19 15.30 17.82
CA PRO A 84 -9.80 15.47 17.40
C PRO A 84 -9.30 14.32 16.50
N HIS A 85 -9.73 13.08 16.77
CA HIS A 85 -9.40 11.91 15.96
C HIS A 85 -10.02 12.00 14.55
N VAL A 86 -11.29 12.39 14.47
CA VAL A 86 -12.00 12.55 13.19
C VAL A 86 -11.43 13.72 12.38
N ILE A 87 -11.03 14.81 13.03
CA ILE A 87 -10.35 15.93 12.38
C ILE A 87 -9.04 15.45 11.75
N LEU A 88 -8.23 14.68 12.48
CA LEU A 88 -6.94 14.17 11.99
C LEU A 88 -7.12 13.28 10.75
N VAL A 89 -8.09 12.38 10.76
CA VAL A 89 -8.42 11.52 9.60
C VAL A 89 -8.94 12.35 8.42
N THR A 90 -9.78 13.35 8.69
CA THR A 90 -10.31 14.24 7.65
C THR A 90 -9.19 15.04 6.98
N VAL A 91 -8.21 15.53 7.75
CA VAL A 91 -7.02 16.22 7.23
C VAL A 91 -6.21 15.28 6.34
N LEU A 92 -6.01 14.02 6.73
CA LEU A 92 -5.30 13.03 5.91
C LEU A 92 -6.04 12.75 4.59
N ILE A 93 -7.37 12.58 4.63
CA ILE A 93 -8.18 12.38 3.41
C ILE A 93 -8.10 13.61 2.50
N GLY A 94 -8.19 14.82 3.06
CA GLY A 94 -8.02 16.06 2.31
C GLY A 94 -6.64 16.15 1.66
N TYR A 95 -5.59 15.75 2.38
CA TYR A 95 -4.22 15.70 1.87
C TYR A 95 -4.07 14.72 0.70
N LEU A 96 -4.65 13.52 0.79
CA LEU A 96 -4.69 12.54 -0.29
C LEU A 96 -5.43 13.08 -1.53
N CYS A 97 -6.63 13.65 -1.33
CA CYS A 97 -7.42 14.23 -2.41
C CYS A 97 -6.69 15.38 -3.13
N LEU A 98 -6.02 16.25 -2.36
CA LEU A 98 -5.22 17.34 -2.91
C LEU A 98 -4.03 16.80 -3.71
N GLY A 99 -3.28 15.85 -3.17
CA GLY A 99 -2.15 15.23 -3.87
C GLY A 99 -2.58 14.55 -5.18
N ALA A 100 -3.69 13.82 -5.14
CA ALA A 100 -4.27 13.18 -6.32
C ALA A 100 -4.70 14.20 -7.38
N TRP A 101 -5.33 15.30 -6.96
CA TRP A 101 -5.75 16.37 -7.86
C TRP A 101 -4.55 17.06 -8.52
N VAL A 102 -3.50 17.38 -7.76
CA VAL A 102 -2.27 18.00 -8.29
C VAL A 102 -1.57 17.06 -9.29
N LEU A 103 -1.36 15.78 -8.93
CA LEU A 103 -0.74 14.83 -9.85
C LEU A 103 -1.56 14.60 -11.11
N MET A 104 -2.88 14.55 -11.00
CA MET A 104 -3.77 14.45 -12.15
C MET A 104 -3.60 15.66 -13.08
N LEU A 105 -3.48 16.87 -12.55
CA LEU A 105 -3.23 18.06 -13.38
C LEU A 105 -1.86 18.03 -14.06
N LEU A 106 -0.83 17.58 -13.36
CA LEU A 106 0.55 17.56 -13.87
C LEU A 106 0.78 16.48 -14.92
N GLU A 107 0.27 15.27 -14.70
CA GLU A 107 0.57 14.10 -15.54
C GLU A 107 -0.42 13.88 -16.69
N THR A 108 -1.70 14.27 -16.53
CA THR A 108 -2.71 14.01 -17.58
C THR A 108 -2.34 14.68 -18.91
N ARG A 109 -1.79 15.90 -18.87
CA ARG A 109 -1.43 16.64 -20.10
C ARG A 109 -0.23 16.03 -20.81
N THR A 110 0.78 15.62 -20.06
CA THR A 110 2.04 15.08 -20.62
C THR A 110 1.86 13.66 -21.13
N GLU A 111 1.10 12.83 -20.41
CA GLU A 111 0.77 11.46 -20.84
C GLU A 111 0.03 11.46 -22.18
N LEU A 112 -1.00 12.31 -22.32
CA LEU A 112 -1.80 12.39 -23.55
C LEU A 112 -0.95 12.78 -24.76
N MET A 113 -0.03 13.73 -24.58
CA MET A 113 0.91 14.15 -25.62
C MET A 113 1.95 13.08 -25.94
N ALA A 114 2.46 12.36 -24.94
CA ALA A 114 3.39 11.26 -25.17
C ALA A 114 2.71 10.11 -25.93
N ARG A 115 1.47 9.80 -25.59
CA ARG A 115 0.68 8.72 -26.20
C ARG A 115 0.29 9.02 -27.64
N SER A 116 -0.19 10.23 -27.93
CA SER A 116 -0.49 10.65 -29.31
C SER A 116 0.75 10.59 -30.21
N ARG A 117 1.92 11.02 -29.72
CA ARG A 117 3.19 10.88 -30.47
C ARG A 117 3.55 9.43 -30.78
N LYS A 118 3.38 8.52 -29.81
CA LYS A 118 3.60 7.08 -30.02
C LYS A 118 2.66 6.54 -31.10
N LEU A 119 1.38 6.90 -31.02
CA LEU A 119 0.37 6.46 -31.98
C LEU A 119 0.70 6.94 -33.41
N VAL A 120 1.02 8.24 -33.57
CA VAL A 120 1.43 8.81 -34.86
C VAL A 120 2.68 8.13 -35.42
N ARG A 121 3.69 7.87 -34.57
CA ARG A 121 4.92 7.17 -34.99
C ARG A 121 4.61 5.76 -35.50
N LEU A 122 3.75 5.04 -34.79
CA LEU A 122 3.37 3.68 -35.15
C LEU A 122 2.53 3.63 -36.42
N THR A 123 1.60 4.57 -36.60
CA THR A 123 0.83 4.73 -37.84
C THR A 123 1.75 5.04 -39.02
N ASN A 124 2.71 5.94 -38.86
CA ASN A 124 3.68 6.26 -39.90
C ASN A 124 4.57 5.07 -40.28
N MET A 125 4.98 4.25 -39.31
CA MET A 125 5.72 3.02 -39.59
C MET A 125 4.87 2.04 -40.41
N MET A 126 3.59 1.86 -40.05
CA MET A 126 2.67 1.00 -40.80
C MET A 126 2.43 1.49 -42.23
N THR A 127 2.22 2.79 -42.43
CA THR A 127 1.98 3.35 -43.76
C THR A 127 3.22 3.25 -44.64
N ASN A 128 4.41 3.54 -44.08
CA ASN A 128 5.69 3.38 -44.79
C ASN A 128 5.91 1.93 -45.19
N PHE A 129 5.76 0.99 -44.26
CA PHE A 129 5.91 -0.44 -44.56
C PHE A 129 4.91 -0.92 -45.60
N THR A 130 3.66 -0.45 -45.53
CA THR A 130 2.62 -0.79 -46.52
C THR A 130 2.99 -0.25 -47.90
N ALA A 131 3.44 1.00 -48.00
CA ALA A 131 3.86 1.62 -49.25
C ALA A 131 5.09 0.91 -49.85
N ASP A 132 6.10 0.62 -49.03
CA ASP A 132 7.31 -0.10 -49.46
C ASP A 132 6.99 -1.52 -49.92
N SER A 133 6.16 -2.24 -49.14
CA SER A 133 5.68 -3.57 -49.50
C SER A 133 4.91 -3.57 -50.83
N TRP A 134 4.03 -2.59 -51.01
CA TRP A 134 3.26 -2.44 -52.25
C TRP A 134 4.16 -2.17 -53.46
N ARG A 135 5.17 -1.31 -53.32
CA ARG A 135 6.14 -1.03 -54.39
C ARG A 135 6.95 -2.26 -54.76
N ILE A 136 7.47 -2.98 -53.78
CA ILE A 136 8.25 -4.21 -54.00
C ILE A 136 7.40 -5.25 -54.75
N LEU A 137 6.14 -5.44 -54.34
CA LEU A 137 5.24 -6.39 -54.99
C LEU A 137 4.89 -5.96 -56.44
N ASN A 138 4.67 -4.67 -56.66
CA ASN A 138 4.35 -4.13 -57.99
C ASN A 138 5.55 -4.21 -58.96
N ASP A 139 6.77 -3.95 -58.48
CA ASP A 139 8.02 -4.09 -59.25
C ASP A 139 8.29 -5.56 -59.62
N ALA A 140 7.88 -6.49 -58.75
CA ALA A 140 7.98 -7.92 -59.02
C ALA A 140 6.98 -8.40 -60.06
N GLN A 141 5.76 -7.89 -60.00
CA GLN A 141 4.73 -8.22 -60.97
C GLN A 141 5.04 -7.66 -62.37
N THR A 142 5.69 -6.49 -62.45
CA THR A 142 6.11 -5.86 -63.71
C THR A 142 7.42 -6.42 -64.27
N GLY A 143 8.07 -7.37 -63.58
CA GLY A 143 9.31 -8.01 -64.03
C GLY A 143 10.55 -7.13 -63.89
N VAL A 144 10.44 -5.98 -63.21
CA VAL A 144 11.55 -5.06 -62.95
C VAL A 144 12.50 -5.62 -61.89
N ARG A 145 11.97 -6.39 -60.92
CA ARG A 145 12.75 -6.89 -59.78
C ARG A 145 12.24 -8.25 -59.29
N ALA A 146 13.09 -9.27 -59.21
CA ALA A 146 12.70 -10.56 -58.62
C ALA A 146 12.73 -10.49 -57.08
N ILE A 147 11.63 -10.89 -56.41
CA ILE A 147 11.59 -10.94 -54.94
C ILE A 147 12.23 -12.26 -54.48
N ASN A 148 13.32 -12.14 -53.73
CA ASN A 148 13.88 -13.27 -53.01
C ASN A 148 13.26 -13.38 -51.61
N HIS A 149 12.90 -14.59 -51.18
CA HIS A 149 12.29 -14.83 -49.86
C HIS A 149 13.22 -14.37 -48.71
N ALA A 150 14.54 -14.53 -48.89
CA ALA A 150 15.52 -14.08 -47.89
C ALA A 150 15.55 -12.55 -47.74
N GLU A 151 15.39 -11.81 -48.83
CA GLU A 151 15.36 -10.34 -48.78
C GLU A 151 14.06 -9.85 -48.12
N TRP A 152 12.93 -10.44 -48.50
CA TRP A 152 11.64 -10.15 -47.89
C TRP A 152 11.61 -10.43 -46.38
N SER A 153 12.17 -11.57 -45.95
CA SER A 153 12.19 -11.93 -44.54
C SER A 153 13.07 -10.99 -43.71
N THR A 154 14.16 -10.47 -44.27
CA THR A 154 15.01 -9.47 -43.60
C THR A 154 14.29 -8.13 -43.41
N LEU A 155 13.63 -7.63 -44.46
CA LEU A 155 12.86 -6.37 -44.41
C LEU A 155 11.69 -6.47 -43.41
N PHE A 156 10.93 -7.55 -43.48
CA PHE A 156 9.82 -7.79 -42.54
C PHE A 156 10.32 -7.91 -41.11
N ARG A 157 11.45 -8.59 -40.88
CA ARG A 157 12.06 -8.71 -39.55
C ARG A 157 12.49 -7.35 -39.01
N GLU A 158 13.13 -6.52 -39.82
CA GLU A 158 13.56 -5.17 -39.41
C GLU A 158 12.37 -4.30 -39.03
N TYR A 159 11.30 -4.33 -39.83
CA TYR A 159 10.04 -3.68 -39.50
C TYR A 159 9.44 -4.19 -38.18
N MET A 160 9.34 -5.52 -38.02
CA MET A 160 8.80 -6.13 -36.79
C MET A 160 9.61 -5.76 -35.55
N VAL A 161 10.95 -5.67 -35.66
CA VAL A 161 11.81 -5.22 -34.57
C VAL A 161 11.52 -3.75 -34.24
N SER A 162 11.44 -2.88 -35.25
CA SER A 162 11.13 -1.46 -35.05
C SER A 162 9.75 -1.22 -34.42
N VAL A 163 8.75 -2.03 -34.78
CA VAL A 163 7.41 -2.01 -34.18
C VAL A 163 7.48 -2.52 -32.75
N SER A 164 8.20 -3.61 -32.49
CA SER A 164 8.34 -4.17 -31.14
C SER A 164 8.95 -3.17 -30.17
N GLU A 165 9.96 -2.40 -30.59
CA GLU A 165 10.60 -1.36 -29.77
C GLU A 165 9.61 -0.24 -29.40
N VAL A 166 8.67 0.09 -30.29
CA VAL A 166 7.65 1.11 -30.05
C VAL A 166 6.48 0.56 -29.23
N VAL A 167 6.20 -0.75 -29.31
CA VAL A 167 5.03 -1.42 -28.72
C VAL A 167 5.34 -2.12 -27.38
N ASP A 168 6.59 -2.21 -26.95
CA ASP A 168 7.03 -2.85 -25.68
C ASP A 168 6.45 -2.22 -24.39
N ASP A 169 5.52 -1.28 -24.52
CA ASP A 169 4.79 -0.72 -23.40
C ASP A 169 3.84 -1.76 -22.80
N ARG A 170 3.72 -1.76 -21.47
CA ARG A 170 2.93 -2.74 -20.69
C ARG A 170 1.41 -2.65 -20.96
N ARG A 171 0.98 -1.74 -21.85
CA ARG A 171 -0.42 -1.35 -22.08
C ARG A 171 -0.85 -1.72 -23.50
N PRO A 172 -2.04 -2.33 -23.68
CA PRO A 172 -2.54 -2.66 -25.00
C PRO A 172 -2.96 -1.40 -25.78
N ILE A 173 -2.12 -0.95 -26.72
CA ILE A 173 -2.40 0.16 -27.67
C ILE A 173 -3.43 -0.26 -28.74
N ARG A 174 -3.80 -1.54 -28.76
CA ARG A 174 -4.56 -2.21 -29.83
C ARG A 174 -5.90 -1.55 -30.18
N LYS A 175 -6.60 -0.94 -29.21
CA LYS A 175 -7.88 -0.26 -29.44
C LYS A 175 -7.70 1.10 -30.13
N GLU A 176 -6.65 1.82 -29.78
CA GLU A 176 -6.34 3.16 -30.30
C GLU A 176 -5.75 3.10 -31.70
N LEU A 177 -5.01 2.02 -32.01
CA LEU A 177 -4.50 1.75 -33.36
C LEU A 177 -5.59 1.44 -34.39
N TYR A 178 -6.73 0.90 -33.96
CA TYR A 178 -7.82 0.56 -34.86
C TYR A 178 -8.55 1.81 -35.38
N LYS A 179 -8.57 2.89 -34.59
CA LYS A 179 -9.15 4.20 -34.94
C LYS A 179 -8.30 5.32 -34.34
N PRO A 180 -7.22 5.76 -35.03
CA PRO A 180 -6.32 6.77 -34.50
C PRO A 180 -6.96 8.16 -34.39
N ASP A 181 -7.99 8.45 -35.20
CA ASP A 181 -8.67 9.76 -35.23
C ASP A 181 -9.74 9.92 -34.13
N ASP A 182 -10.03 8.86 -33.39
CA ASP A 182 -11.06 8.84 -32.37
C ASP A 182 -10.45 9.17 -30.99
N LEU A 183 -10.40 10.47 -30.68
CA LEU A 183 -9.87 11.01 -29.42
C LEU A 183 -10.58 10.45 -28.18
N ASP A 184 -11.83 10.02 -28.29
CA ASP A 184 -12.60 9.43 -27.19
C ASP A 184 -12.07 8.04 -26.78
N ASN A 185 -11.32 7.37 -27.67
CA ASN A 185 -10.69 6.09 -27.37
C ASN A 185 -9.35 6.22 -26.63
N MET A 186 -8.83 7.44 -26.44
CA MET A 186 -7.53 7.65 -25.83
C MET A 186 -7.63 7.56 -24.30
N HIS A 187 -7.22 6.41 -23.76
CA HIS A 187 -7.50 6.06 -22.35
C HIS A 187 -6.51 6.73 -21.37
N ASN A 188 -6.85 7.89 -20.79
CA ASN A 188 -6.01 8.53 -19.77
C ASN A 188 -5.76 7.62 -18.55
N LYS A 189 -4.49 7.33 -18.21
CA LYS A 189 -4.17 6.50 -17.03
C LYS A 189 -4.35 7.25 -15.72
N TRP A 190 -4.30 8.58 -15.77
CA TRP A 190 -4.42 9.45 -14.60
C TRP A 190 -5.87 9.91 -14.39
N THR A 191 -6.71 8.99 -13.95
CA THR A 191 -8.05 9.30 -13.45
C THR A 191 -8.01 9.63 -11.96
N PHE A 192 -9.04 10.29 -11.42
CA PHE A 192 -9.06 10.62 -9.98
C PHE A 192 -8.87 9.40 -9.06
N PRO A 193 -9.54 8.25 -9.26
CA PRO A 193 -9.34 7.08 -8.40
C PRO A 193 -7.93 6.47 -8.53
N THR A 194 -7.36 6.44 -9.74
CA THR A 194 -6.02 5.90 -9.96
C THR A 194 -4.94 6.82 -9.38
N ALA A 195 -5.11 8.13 -9.50
CA ALA A 195 -4.26 9.13 -8.85
C ALA A 195 -4.35 9.02 -7.31
N LEU A 196 -5.56 8.83 -6.77
CA LEU A 196 -5.78 8.64 -5.34
C LEU A 196 -5.12 7.36 -4.82
N LEU A 197 -5.26 6.25 -5.54
CA LEU A 197 -4.58 4.99 -5.21
C LEU A 197 -3.05 5.16 -5.30
N TYR A 198 -2.54 5.87 -6.30
CA TYR A 198 -1.12 6.17 -6.41
C TYR A 198 -0.60 6.91 -5.16
N VAL A 199 -1.20 8.05 -4.80
CA VAL A 199 -0.76 8.82 -3.62
C VAL A 199 -0.92 8.03 -2.32
N LEU A 200 -1.98 7.23 -2.19
CA LEU A 200 -2.18 6.35 -1.04
C LEU A 200 -1.05 5.31 -0.91
N THR A 201 -0.63 4.72 -2.02
CA THR A 201 0.45 3.71 -2.02
C THR A 201 1.83 4.30 -1.78
N VAL A 202 2.03 5.56 -2.17
CA VAL A 202 3.22 6.34 -1.82
C VAL A 202 3.24 6.63 -0.31
N LEU A 203 2.11 7.04 0.28
CA LEU A 203 2.03 7.31 1.72
C LEU A 203 2.18 6.06 2.58
N THR A 204 1.58 4.96 2.17
CA THR A 204 1.69 3.67 2.86
C THR A 204 2.98 2.93 2.54
N THR A 205 3.84 3.49 1.69
CA THR A 205 5.11 2.88 1.23
C THR A 205 4.94 1.50 0.57
N CYS A 206 3.74 1.18 0.08
CA CYS A 206 3.43 -0.11 -0.54
C CYS A 206 3.97 -0.20 -1.98
N GLY A 207 3.78 0.86 -2.78
CA GLY A 207 4.36 1.00 -4.11
C GLY A 207 4.04 -0.11 -5.13
N TYR A 208 2.79 -0.23 -5.58
CA TYR A 208 2.37 -1.28 -6.54
C TYR A 208 3.02 -1.21 -7.94
N GLY A 209 3.54 -0.05 -8.36
CA GLY A 209 4.29 0.10 -9.62
C GLY A 209 3.49 0.05 -10.92
N GLU A 210 2.16 -0.11 -10.88
CA GLU A 210 1.31 -0.15 -12.09
C GLU A 210 1.12 1.24 -12.75
N VAL A 211 1.13 2.29 -11.93
CA VAL A 211 1.06 3.70 -12.37
C VAL A 211 2.29 4.41 -11.83
N SER A 212 3.09 4.97 -12.74
CA SER A 212 4.28 5.77 -12.43
C SER A 212 4.10 7.20 -12.93
N VAL A 213 4.73 8.11 -12.20
CA VAL A 213 4.85 9.52 -12.56
C VAL A 213 6.03 9.65 -13.50
N ASP A 214 5.76 10.07 -14.74
CA ASP A 214 6.78 10.10 -15.78
C ASP A 214 7.39 11.50 -15.92
N THR A 215 6.66 12.54 -15.53
CA THR A 215 7.11 13.94 -15.63
C THR A 215 8.08 14.29 -14.51
N ASP A 216 9.16 15.01 -14.83
CA ASP A 216 10.17 15.40 -13.86
C ASP A 216 9.60 16.26 -12.72
N LEU A 217 8.69 17.19 -13.04
CA LEU A 217 7.99 18.00 -12.05
C LEU A 217 7.10 17.14 -11.15
N GLY A 218 6.39 16.17 -11.73
CA GLY A 218 5.59 15.21 -10.98
C GLY A 218 6.43 14.40 -10.01
N LYS A 219 7.62 13.95 -10.41
CA LYS A 219 8.53 13.18 -9.54
C LYS A 219 9.00 14.01 -8.36
N VAL A 220 9.40 15.26 -8.59
CA VAL A 220 9.81 16.18 -7.53
C VAL A 220 8.64 16.43 -6.56
N PHE A 221 7.43 16.65 -7.08
CA PHE A 221 6.23 16.78 -6.27
C PHE A 221 5.96 15.52 -5.44
N ALA A 222 6.02 14.33 -6.04
CA ALA A 222 5.78 13.07 -5.35
C ALA A 222 6.76 12.84 -4.20
N VAL A 223 8.05 13.18 -4.38
CA VAL A 223 9.06 13.11 -3.32
C VAL A 223 8.73 14.08 -2.18
N ALA A 224 8.45 15.34 -2.49
CA ALA A 224 8.11 16.35 -1.48
C ALA A 224 6.82 15.97 -0.71
N PHE A 225 5.82 15.46 -1.43
CA PHE A 225 4.56 14.98 -0.89
C PHE A 225 4.75 13.74 0.01
N ALA A 226 5.65 12.82 -0.34
CA ALA A 226 5.97 11.67 0.49
C ALA A 226 6.65 12.07 1.81
N LEU A 227 7.58 13.04 1.77
CA LEU A 227 8.31 13.50 2.97
C LEU A 227 7.38 14.02 4.07
N VAL A 228 6.31 14.71 3.70
CA VAL A 228 5.30 15.21 4.67
C VAL A 228 4.23 14.16 4.94
N GLY A 229 3.85 13.40 3.92
CA GLY A 229 2.76 12.41 4.00
C GLY A 229 3.09 11.20 4.87
N ILE A 230 4.32 10.68 4.83
CA ILE A 230 4.70 9.48 5.59
C ILE A 230 4.64 9.73 7.11
N PRO A 231 5.22 10.81 7.67
CA PRO A 231 5.06 11.13 9.09
C PRO A 231 3.60 11.36 9.48
N LEU A 232 2.83 12.07 8.65
CA LEU A 232 1.41 12.32 8.89
C LEU A 232 0.62 11.01 8.93
N MET A 233 0.88 10.10 7.99
CA MET A 233 0.28 8.76 7.95
C MET A 233 0.61 7.97 9.22
N PHE A 234 1.85 7.98 9.69
CA PHE A 234 2.23 7.31 10.93
C PHE A 234 1.49 7.84 12.16
N ILE A 235 1.36 9.17 12.28
CA ILE A 235 0.63 9.82 13.38
C ILE A 235 -0.85 9.40 13.34
N THR A 236 -1.48 9.44 12.16
CA THR A 236 -2.87 9.02 11.99
C THR A 236 -3.08 7.53 12.26
N ALA A 237 -2.13 6.67 11.85
CA ALA A 237 -2.20 5.23 12.08
C ALA A 237 -2.11 4.87 13.57
N ALA A 238 -1.22 5.53 14.32
CA ALA A 238 -1.11 5.34 15.76
C ALA A 238 -2.40 5.77 16.49
N ASP A 239 -3.01 6.86 16.02
CA ASP A 239 -4.25 7.38 16.58
C ASP A 239 -5.46 6.48 16.29
N ILE A 240 -5.59 6.03 15.03
CA ILE A 240 -6.60 5.05 14.62
C ILE A 240 -6.42 3.73 15.39
N GLY A 241 -5.18 3.29 15.63
CA GLY A 241 -4.88 2.09 16.40
C GLY A 241 -5.42 2.15 17.84
N LYS A 242 -5.24 3.30 18.52
CA LYS A 242 -5.81 3.53 19.86
C LYS A 242 -7.33 3.51 19.83
N PHE A 243 -7.94 4.24 18.90
CA PHE A 243 -9.39 4.28 18.75
C PHE A 243 -9.98 2.89 18.46
N LEU A 244 -9.34 2.12 17.58
CA LEU A 244 -9.75 0.77 17.24
C LEU A 244 -9.65 -0.15 18.48
N SER A 245 -8.57 -0.05 19.25
CA SER A 245 -8.38 -0.87 20.46
C SER A 245 -9.47 -0.61 21.51
N GLU A 246 -9.80 0.65 21.79
CA GLU A 246 -10.87 1.00 22.73
C GLU A 246 -12.24 0.53 22.24
N THR A 247 -12.49 0.68 20.94
CA THR A 247 -13.75 0.25 20.31
C THR A 247 -13.89 -1.27 20.35
N LEU A 248 -12.82 -2.01 20.04
CA LEU A 248 -12.81 -3.47 20.09
C LEU A 248 -12.98 -3.98 21.53
N LEU A 249 -12.29 -3.41 22.51
CA LEU A 249 -12.44 -3.81 23.91
C LEU A 249 -13.87 -3.57 24.42
N ARG A 250 -14.47 -2.43 24.06
CA ARG A 250 -15.89 -2.14 24.37
C ARG A 250 -16.80 -3.14 23.67
N PHE A 251 -16.57 -3.45 22.40
CA PHE A 251 -17.37 -4.40 21.64
C PHE A 251 -17.30 -5.81 22.25
N VAL A 252 -16.10 -6.28 22.59
CA VAL A 252 -15.89 -7.58 23.25
C VAL A 252 -16.52 -7.63 24.63
N SER A 253 -16.36 -6.57 25.44
CA SER A 253 -17.03 -6.48 26.75
C SER A 253 -18.56 -6.52 26.61
N ASN A 254 -19.10 -5.86 25.60
CA ASN A 254 -20.54 -5.87 25.31
C ASN A 254 -21.01 -7.25 24.84
N TRP A 255 -20.21 -7.94 24.03
CA TRP A 255 -20.45 -9.30 23.56
C TRP A 255 -20.47 -10.30 24.73
N ASN A 256 -19.47 -10.25 25.61
CA ASN A 256 -19.41 -11.05 26.83
C ASN A 256 -20.55 -10.76 27.81
N ARG A 257 -21.24 -9.62 27.69
CA ARG A 257 -22.43 -9.30 28.50
C ARG A 257 -23.74 -9.84 27.89
N MET A 258 -23.72 -10.20 26.60
CA MET A 258 -24.86 -10.75 25.86
C MET A 258 -24.83 -12.27 25.74
N THR A 259 -23.69 -12.90 26.00
CA THR A 259 -23.53 -14.36 26.06
C THR A 259 -23.55 -14.80 27.51
#